data_AF-A0AAP2GN61-F1
#
_entry.id   AF-A0AAP2GN61-F1
#
_cell.length_a   1.000
_cell.length_b   1.000
_cell.length_c   1.000
_cell.angle_alpha   90.00
_cell.angle_beta   90.00
_cell.angle_gamma   90.00
#
_symmetry.space_group_name_H-M   'P 1'
#
loop_
_entity.id
_entity.type
_entity.pdbx_description
1 polymer ?
#
loop_
_entity_poly.entity_id
_entity_poly.type
_entity_poly.pdbx_seq_one_letter_code
_entity_poly.pdbx_strand_id
1 'polypeptide(L)'
;MNIQQENAPLKSLDEWEDDILRRYPDPETIATGKSKDEYRNYETPVRDTVKEFYRLNHTHQTYDFVLQKRAEYLQFNRKEMPIWDAFTFLNQLVDDSDPDTDLDQLQHLLQTSEAIRRDGHPDWMVLTGLLHDMGKVLCLFGEPQWAVVGDTFPVGCKHSDKIVYPEFFQYNADSTDSRYNTKYGVYSPNCGLRNVHMSWGHDEYVYQMMKDHLPEQGLYMLRYHSFYAQHREHAYEHLMDEHDHEMFKFVDLFNPYDLYSKNPNPPDWKALKPYYEDLVAKYLPPVLKF
;
A
#
# COMPACT_ATOMS: atom_id res chain seq x y z
N MET A 1 12.30 8.42 23.57
CA MET A 1 10.93 8.10 23.13
C MET A 1 10.64 6.65 23.51
N ASN A 2 9.36 6.29 23.67
CA ASN A 2 8.97 4.94 24.07
C ASN A 2 9.06 4.02 22.83
N ILE A 3 9.77 2.88 22.90
CA ILE A 3 10.01 1.97 21.74
C ILE A 3 8.68 1.51 21.11
N GLN A 4 7.62 1.39 21.92
CA GLN A 4 6.27 1.09 21.45
C GLN A 4 5.69 2.18 20.53
N GLN A 5 5.92 3.47 20.84
CA GLN A 5 5.48 4.60 20.01
C GLN A 5 6.25 4.70 18.70
N GLU A 6 7.51 4.25 18.66
CA GLU A 6 8.32 4.23 17.43
C GLU A 6 7.91 3.09 16.48
N ASN A 7 7.39 1.99 17.02
CA ASN A 7 7.04 0.80 16.22
C ASN A 7 5.57 0.76 15.78
N ALA A 8 4.65 1.26 16.60
CA ALA A 8 3.22 1.32 16.31
C ALA A 8 2.67 2.71 16.71
N PRO A 9 2.98 3.76 15.93
CA PRO A 9 2.49 5.11 16.18
C PRO A 9 0.98 5.25 15.91
N LEU A 10 0.41 4.41 15.04
CA LEU A 10 -1.03 4.32 14.85
C LEU A 10 -1.61 3.43 15.94
N LYS A 11 -2.82 3.77 16.39
CA LYS A 11 -3.61 2.83 17.18
C LYS A 11 -4.02 1.69 16.25
N SER A 12 -4.92 1.94 15.32
CA SER A 12 -5.33 0.98 14.29
C SER A 12 -4.87 1.40 12.90
N LEU A 13 -4.80 0.42 11.98
CA LEU A 13 -4.52 0.70 10.57
C LEU A 13 -5.63 1.54 9.92
N ASP A 14 -6.87 1.42 10.42
CA ASP A 14 -8.00 2.27 10.05
C ASP A 14 -7.68 3.75 10.25
N GLU A 15 -6.80 4.12 11.18
CA GLU A 15 -6.40 5.51 11.34
C GLU A 15 -5.74 6.09 10.09
N TRP A 16 -4.89 5.30 9.42
CA TRP A 16 -4.24 5.67 8.16
C TRP A 16 -5.23 5.61 7.00
N GLU A 17 -6.06 4.56 6.92
CA GLU A 17 -7.01 4.40 5.82
C GLU A 17 -8.10 5.48 5.81
N ASP A 18 -8.62 5.86 6.99
CA ASP A 18 -9.52 7.02 7.17
C ASP A 18 -8.87 8.33 6.70
N ASP A 19 -7.57 8.48 6.96
CA ASP A 19 -6.83 9.67 6.56
C ASP A 19 -6.65 9.73 5.04
N ILE A 20 -6.37 8.60 4.37
CA ILE A 20 -6.37 8.52 2.90
C ILE A 20 -7.74 8.92 2.35
N LEU A 21 -8.83 8.37 2.88
CA LEU A 21 -10.20 8.70 2.44
C LEU A 21 -10.51 10.20 2.57
N ARG A 22 -10.02 10.83 3.64
CA ARG A 22 -10.18 12.28 3.85
C ARG A 22 -9.33 13.10 2.87
N ARG A 23 -8.08 12.68 2.63
CA ARG A 23 -7.15 13.35 1.70
C ARG A 23 -7.60 13.20 0.25
N TYR A 24 -8.19 12.07 -0.09
CA TYR A 24 -8.58 11.67 -1.44
C TYR A 24 -10.05 11.23 -1.50
N PRO A 25 -11.02 12.13 -1.22
CA PRO A 25 -12.43 11.77 -1.20
C PRO A 25 -12.93 11.36 -2.58
N ASP A 26 -13.97 10.53 -2.61
CA ASP A 26 -14.62 10.08 -3.84
C ASP A 26 -15.10 11.29 -4.66
N PRO A 27 -14.65 11.46 -5.92
CA PRO A 27 -15.10 12.53 -6.79
C PRO A 27 -16.63 12.70 -6.87
N GLU A 28 -17.40 11.62 -6.78
CA GLU A 28 -18.87 11.67 -6.79
C GLU A 28 -19.42 12.31 -5.50
N THR A 29 -18.75 12.08 -4.36
CA THR A 29 -19.12 12.72 -3.08
C THR A 29 -18.74 14.21 -3.05
N ILE A 30 -17.63 14.60 -3.67
CA ILE A 30 -17.18 16.01 -3.78
C ILE A 30 -18.22 16.86 -4.55
N ALA A 31 -18.86 16.29 -5.57
CA ALA A 31 -19.85 16.98 -6.39
C ALA A 31 -21.08 17.48 -5.58
N THR A 32 -21.23 17.05 -4.32
CA THR A 32 -22.41 17.34 -3.49
C THR A 32 -22.23 18.38 -2.39
N GLY A 33 -21.05 19.01 -2.17
CA GLY A 33 -21.01 20.07 -1.15
C GLY A 33 -19.75 20.82 -0.76
N LYS A 34 -18.54 20.54 -1.29
CA LYS A 34 -17.32 21.30 -0.94
C LYS A 34 -16.36 21.43 -2.12
N SER A 35 -15.58 22.52 -2.17
CA SER A 35 -14.61 22.76 -3.25
C SER A 35 -13.38 21.84 -3.13
N LYS A 36 -12.75 21.45 -4.25
CA LYS A 36 -11.52 20.63 -4.27
C LYS A 36 -10.40 21.17 -3.36
N ASP A 37 -10.34 22.49 -3.16
CA ASP A 37 -9.30 23.16 -2.37
C ASP A 37 -9.55 23.09 -0.85
N GLU A 38 -10.80 22.93 -0.40
CA GLU A 38 -11.11 22.76 1.03
C GLU A 38 -10.77 21.36 1.57
N TYR A 39 -10.66 20.36 0.68
CA TYR A 39 -10.20 19.01 1.04
C TYR A 39 -8.67 18.88 1.09
N ARG A 40 -7.93 19.84 0.53
CA ARG A 40 -6.46 19.95 0.60
C ARG A 40 -5.96 20.62 1.88
N ASN A 41 -6.81 20.74 2.91
CA ASN A 41 -6.41 21.39 4.15
C ASN A 41 -5.62 20.42 5.05
N TYR A 42 -4.31 20.35 4.79
CA TYR A 42 -3.34 19.59 5.58
C TYR A 42 -2.96 20.29 6.91
N GLU A 43 -3.47 21.50 7.18
CA GLU A 43 -3.06 22.31 8.34
C GLU A 43 -3.77 21.93 9.66
N THR A 44 -4.75 21.02 9.63
CA THR A 44 -5.44 20.56 10.85
C THR A 44 -5.30 19.04 11.01
N PRO A 45 -4.22 18.53 11.63
CA PRO A 45 -4.12 17.11 11.93
C PRO A 45 -5.17 16.76 12.99
N VAL A 46 -6.19 15.99 12.63
CA VAL A 46 -7.20 15.53 13.59
C VAL A 46 -6.65 14.36 14.43
N ARG A 47 -5.55 13.72 14.01
CA ARG A 47 -4.91 12.59 14.71
C ARG A 47 -3.38 12.77 14.73
N ASP A 48 -2.82 13.08 15.91
CA ASP A 48 -1.37 13.21 16.12
C ASP A 48 -0.60 11.91 15.77
N THR A 49 -1.28 10.76 15.82
CA THR A 49 -0.75 9.42 15.51
C THR A 49 -0.38 9.25 14.04
N VAL A 50 -1.24 9.67 13.10
CA VAL A 50 -0.96 9.60 11.64
C VAL A 50 0.20 10.53 11.26
N LYS A 51 0.25 11.71 11.88
CA LYS A 51 1.35 12.66 11.67
C LYS A 51 2.68 12.09 12.17
N GLU A 52 2.69 11.47 13.36
CA GLU A 52 3.88 10.82 13.90
C GLU A 52 4.29 9.59 13.09
N PHE A 53 3.32 8.81 12.59
CA PHE A 53 3.54 7.71 11.67
C PHE A 53 4.32 8.16 10.43
N TYR A 54 3.86 9.21 9.74
CA TYR A 54 4.55 9.72 8.56
C TYR A 54 5.88 10.40 8.90
N ARG A 55 6.00 11.01 10.08
CA ARG A 55 7.30 11.51 10.54
C ARG A 55 8.31 10.38 10.64
N LEU A 56 7.96 9.25 11.24
CA LEU A 56 8.82 8.07 11.36
C LEU A 56 9.11 7.44 9.99
N ASN A 57 8.08 7.23 9.17
CA ASN A 57 8.20 6.71 7.81
C ASN A 57 9.21 7.54 6.99
N HIS A 58 8.98 8.85 6.87
CA HIS A 58 9.85 9.72 6.08
C HIS A 58 11.25 9.89 6.69
N THR A 59 11.41 9.73 8.00
CA THR A 59 12.74 9.79 8.65
C THR A 59 13.58 8.55 8.32
N HIS A 60 12.97 7.37 8.29
CA HIS A 60 13.69 6.10 8.32
C HIS A 60 13.68 5.31 7.01
N GLN A 61 12.77 5.60 6.07
CA GLN A 61 12.78 5.04 4.72
C GLN A 61 13.93 5.67 3.90
N THR A 62 15.14 5.14 4.08
CA THR A 62 16.33 5.49 3.29
C THR A 62 16.59 4.44 2.21
N TYR A 63 17.40 4.79 1.22
CA TYR A 63 17.83 3.89 0.16
C TYR A 63 18.49 2.62 0.72
N ASP A 64 19.38 2.78 1.70
CA ASP A 64 20.07 1.65 2.34
C ASP A 64 19.09 0.77 3.15
N PHE A 65 18.14 1.38 3.87
CA PHE A 65 17.09 0.65 4.60
C PHE A 65 16.26 -0.21 3.65
N VAL A 66 15.80 0.37 2.53
CA VAL A 66 15.00 -0.34 1.54
C VAL A 66 15.77 -1.51 0.93
N LEU A 67 17.03 -1.32 0.54
CA LEU A 67 17.86 -2.40 0.01
C LEU A 67 18.04 -3.54 1.03
N GLN A 68 18.24 -3.19 2.31
CA GLN A 68 18.35 -4.18 3.38
C GLN A 68 17.05 -4.97 3.55
N LYS A 69 15.89 -4.30 3.58
CA LYS A 69 14.59 -4.98 3.74
C LYS A 69 14.25 -5.88 2.56
N ARG A 70 14.57 -5.46 1.34
CA ARG A 70 14.46 -6.32 0.16
C ARG A 70 15.33 -7.58 0.29
N ALA A 71 16.59 -7.43 0.69
CA ALA A 71 17.50 -8.57 0.86
C ALA A 71 17.05 -9.52 1.98
N GLU A 72 16.40 -8.98 3.01
CA GLU A 72 15.88 -9.71 4.17
C GLU A 72 14.58 -10.48 3.85
N TYR A 73 13.58 -9.82 3.28
CA TYR A 73 12.22 -10.38 3.15
C TYR A 73 11.94 -11.07 1.82
N LEU A 74 12.64 -10.73 0.74
CA LEU A 74 12.40 -11.37 -0.57
C LEU A 74 13.03 -12.76 -0.69
N GLN A 75 13.58 -13.29 0.41
CA GLN A 75 13.97 -14.69 0.53
C GLN A 75 12.78 -15.61 0.81
N PHE A 76 11.65 -15.06 1.27
CA PHE A 76 10.43 -15.79 1.60
C PHE A 76 10.68 -17.00 2.52
N ASN A 77 11.37 -16.77 3.62
CA ASN A 77 11.83 -17.82 4.56
C ASN A 77 11.40 -17.59 6.02
N ARG A 78 10.45 -16.69 6.25
CA ARG A 78 9.86 -16.43 7.59
C ARG A 78 8.84 -17.47 7.95
N LYS A 79 7.99 -17.87 7.00
CA LYS A 79 6.90 -18.81 7.24
C LYS A 79 6.46 -19.51 5.96
N GLU A 80 5.96 -20.73 6.09
CA GLU A 80 5.28 -21.44 5.01
C GLU A 80 3.86 -21.74 5.50
N MET A 81 2.85 -21.33 4.73
CA MET A 81 1.45 -21.40 5.14
C MET A 81 0.56 -21.81 3.97
N PRO A 82 -0.44 -22.68 4.19
CA PRO A 82 -1.60 -22.75 3.31
C PRO A 82 -2.19 -21.35 3.07
N ILE A 83 -2.63 -21.05 1.85
CA ILE A 83 -3.11 -19.70 1.49
C ILE A 83 -4.24 -19.19 2.42
N TRP A 84 -5.16 -20.05 2.82
CA TRP A 84 -6.25 -19.70 3.74
C TRP A 84 -5.78 -19.48 5.19
N ASP A 85 -4.69 -20.14 5.59
CA ASP A 85 -4.05 -19.88 6.87
C ASP A 85 -3.31 -18.53 6.83
N ALA A 86 -2.84 -18.08 5.66
CA ALA A 86 -2.24 -16.76 5.50
C ALA A 86 -3.25 -15.62 5.67
N PHE A 87 -4.47 -15.74 5.12
CA PHE A 87 -5.55 -14.80 5.42
C PHE A 87 -5.88 -14.81 6.93
N THR A 88 -6.01 -16.00 7.53
CA THR A 88 -6.25 -16.11 8.98
C THR A 88 -5.11 -15.50 9.81
N PHE A 89 -3.87 -15.63 9.34
CA PHE A 89 -2.70 -15.02 9.96
C PHE A 89 -2.78 -13.49 9.85
N LEU A 90 -3.06 -12.95 8.67
CA LEU A 90 -3.24 -11.51 8.46
C LEU A 90 -4.33 -10.94 9.37
N ASN A 91 -5.39 -11.69 9.67
CA ASN A 91 -6.45 -11.25 10.58
C ASN A 91 -5.99 -11.08 12.04
N GLN A 92 -4.80 -11.52 12.40
CA GLN A 92 -4.17 -11.22 13.70
C GLN A 92 -3.64 -9.78 13.74
N LEU A 93 -3.57 -9.11 12.59
CA LEU A 93 -3.25 -7.69 12.48
C LEU A 93 -4.49 -6.86 12.82
N VAL A 94 -4.85 -6.90 14.10
CA VAL A 94 -5.88 -6.06 14.70
C VAL A 94 -5.22 -5.34 15.87
N ASP A 95 -5.48 -4.04 15.97
CA ASP A 95 -5.02 -3.22 17.07
C ASP A 95 -5.63 -3.70 18.39
N ASP A 96 -4.79 -4.12 19.33
CA ASP A 96 -5.19 -4.50 20.70
C ASP A 96 -5.81 -3.34 21.51
N SER A 97 -5.84 -2.11 20.98
CA SER A 97 -6.28 -0.89 21.67
C SER A 97 -7.72 -0.44 21.40
N ASP A 98 -8.41 -1.02 20.40
CA ASP A 98 -9.79 -0.65 20.03
C ASP A 98 -10.75 -1.85 20.10
N PRO A 99 -11.59 -1.97 21.14
CA PRO A 99 -12.58 -3.04 21.27
C PRO A 99 -13.81 -2.87 20.36
N ASP A 100 -13.88 -1.79 19.55
CA ASP A 100 -15.09 -1.37 18.83
C ASP A 100 -14.91 -1.17 17.30
N THR A 101 -13.86 -1.74 16.67
CA THR A 101 -13.68 -1.75 15.19
C THR A 101 -13.66 -3.18 14.61
N ASP A 102 -14.84 -3.66 14.21
CA ASP A 102 -15.15 -5.07 13.87
C ASP A 102 -14.98 -5.44 12.36
N LEU A 103 -13.98 -4.93 11.65
CA LEU A 103 -13.65 -5.43 10.30
C LEU A 103 -12.27 -6.08 10.27
N ASP A 104 -12.32 -7.40 10.39
CA ASP A 104 -11.25 -8.35 10.03
C ASP A 104 -10.57 -7.93 8.68
N GLN A 105 -9.23 -7.97 8.58
CA GLN A 105 -8.47 -7.70 7.35
C GLN A 105 -9.01 -8.47 6.12
N LEU A 106 -9.46 -9.71 6.30
CA LEU A 106 -10.12 -10.48 5.23
C LEU A 106 -11.39 -9.80 4.72
N GLN A 107 -12.16 -9.11 5.57
CA GLN A 107 -13.35 -8.37 5.14
C GLN A 107 -12.99 -7.20 4.23
N HIS A 108 -11.93 -6.45 4.55
CA HIS A 108 -11.41 -5.38 3.66
C HIS A 108 -11.02 -5.93 2.28
N LEU A 109 -10.25 -7.03 2.27
CA LEU A 109 -9.84 -7.70 1.03
C LEU A 109 -11.05 -8.20 0.22
N LEU A 110 -12.06 -8.77 0.89
CA LEU A 110 -13.29 -9.23 0.26
C LEU A 110 -14.14 -8.08 -0.28
N GLN A 111 -14.20 -6.93 0.40
CA GLN A 111 -14.96 -5.76 -0.06
C GLN A 111 -14.38 -5.21 -1.37
N THR A 112 -13.06 -5.06 -1.43
CA THR A 112 -12.35 -4.64 -2.64
C THR A 112 -12.58 -5.65 -3.77
N SER A 113 -12.36 -6.93 -3.48
CA SER A 113 -12.50 -8.01 -4.46
C SER A 113 -13.94 -8.16 -4.99
N GLU A 114 -14.95 -8.09 -4.12
CA GLU A 114 -16.36 -8.17 -4.52
C GLU A 114 -16.81 -6.95 -5.32
N ALA A 115 -16.30 -5.75 -5.02
CA ALA A 115 -16.60 -4.57 -5.81
C ALA A 115 -16.07 -4.72 -7.25
N ILE A 116 -14.84 -5.20 -7.41
CA ILE A 116 -14.25 -5.52 -8.72
C ILE A 116 -15.08 -6.60 -9.44
N ARG A 117 -15.47 -7.66 -8.72
CA ARG A 117 -16.28 -8.76 -9.28
C ARG A 117 -17.65 -8.31 -9.74
N ARG A 118 -18.32 -7.45 -8.96
CA ARG A 118 -19.67 -6.92 -9.27
C ARG A 118 -19.67 -6.06 -10.53
N ASP A 119 -18.59 -5.35 -10.78
CA ASP A 119 -18.43 -4.52 -11.99
C ASP A 119 -18.04 -5.34 -13.23
N GLY A 120 -17.90 -6.67 -13.10
CA GLY A 120 -17.70 -7.58 -14.22
C GLY A 120 -16.27 -7.65 -14.75
N HIS A 121 -15.29 -7.23 -13.94
CA HIS A 121 -13.88 -7.32 -14.30
C HIS A 121 -13.38 -8.77 -14.35
N PRO A 122 -12.27 -9.04 -15.07
CA PRO A 122 -11.68 -10.37 -15.16
C PRO A 122 -11.30 -10.95 -13.79
N ASP A 123 -11.33 -12.28 -13.69
CA ASP A 123 -11.08 -12.99 -12.43
C ASP A 123 -9.68 -12.76 -11.84
N TRP A 124 -8.65 -12.54 -12.66
CA TRP A 124 -7.30 -12.16 -12.18
C TRP A 124 -7.29 -10.81 -11.47
N MET A 125 -8.17 -9.87 -11.85
CA MET A 125 -8.29 -8.56 -11.21
C MET A 125 -9.07 -8.68 -9.90
N VAL A 126 -10.10 -9.54 -9.87
CA VAL A 126 -10.78 -9.92 -8.63
C VAL A 126 -9.77 -10.49 -7.63
N LEU A 127 -8.91 -11.41 -8.07
CA LEU A 127 -7.84 -11.96 -7.24
C LEU A 127 -6.82 -10.90 -6.80
N THR A 128 -6.48 -9.95 -7.68
CA THR A 128 -5.62 -8.82 -7.31
C THR A 128 -6.22 -8.02 -6.15
N GLY A 129 -7.53 -7.72 -6.18
CA GLY A 129 -8.23 -7.08 -5.07
C GLY A 129 -8.20 -7.90 -3.77
N LEU A 130 -8.27 -9.23 -3.85
CA LEU A 130 -8.16 -10.10 -2.67
C LEU A 130 -6.74 -10.10 -2.06
N LEU A 131 -5.72 -9.83 -2.86
CA LEU A 131 -4.31 -9.97 -2.45
C LEU A 131 -3.60 -8.65 -2.15
N HIS A 132 -4.15 -7.50 -2.57
CA HIS A 132 -3.44 -6.20 -2.56
C HIS A 132 -2.77 -5.87 -1.22
N ASP A 133 -3.46 -6.14 -0.12
CA ASP A 133 -2.99 -5.85 1.23
C ASP A 133 -2.36 -7.05 1.96
N MET A 134 -2.19 -8.19 1.29
CA MET A 134 -1.58 -9.39 1.89
C MET A 134 -0.16 -9.13 2.39
N GLY A 135 0.54 -8.13 1.84
CA GLY A 135 1.87 -7.76 2.32
C GLY A 135 1.89 -7.15 3.73
N LYS A 136 0.75 -6.77 4.29
CA LYS A 136 0.62 -6.27 5.67
C LYS A 136 1.02 -7.32 6.73
N VAL A 137 1.14 -8.61 6.36
CA VAL A 137 1.72 -9.67 7.21
C VAL A 137 3.13 -9.35 7.72
N LEU A 138 3.87 -8.45 7.07
CA LEU A 138 5.16 -7.96 7.57
C LEU A 138 5.07 -7.38 8.99
N CYS A 139 3.95 -6.73 9.35
CA CYS A 139 3.72 -6.26 10.72
C CYS A 139 3.73 -7.42 11.72
N LEU A 140 3.16 -8.57 11.34
CA LEU A 140 3.11 -9.78 12.17
C LEU A 140 4.47 -10.50 12.24
N PHE A 141 5.39 -10.20 11.33
CA PHE A 141 6.79 -10.60 11.43
C PHE A 141 7.66 -9.64 12.26
N GLY A 142 7.04 -8.62 12.86
CA GLY A 142 7.69 -7.68 13.78
C GLY A 142 8.21 -6.41 13.13
N GLU A 143 7.89 -6.15 11.87
CA GLU A 143 8.17 -4.85 11.27
C GLU A 143 7.30 -3.75 11.90
N PRO A 144 7.86 -2.54 12.11
CA PRO A 144 7.06 -1.41 12.54
C PRO A 144 6.10 -1.01 11.42
N GLN A 145 4.92 -0.49 11.77
CA GLN A 145 3.88 -0.16 10.79
C GLN A 145 4.37 0.81 9.71
N TRP A 146 5.23 1.79 10.08
CA TRP A 146 5.78 2.76 9.13
C TRP A 146 6.68 2.12 8.07
N ALA A 147 7.16 0.89 8.27
CA ALA A 147 7.93 0.11 7.30
C ALA A 147 7.06 -0.90 6.52
N VAL A 148 5.74 -0.86 6.67
CA VAL A 148 4.82 -1.84 6.08
C VAL A 148 3.69 -1.15 5.34
N VAL A 149 2.93 -0.28 6.01
CA VAL A 149 1.80 0.46 5.43
C VAL A 149 2.23 1.89 5.08
N GLY A 150 1.31 2.70 4.55
CA GLY A 150 1.59 4.09 4.20
C GLY A 150 1.70 4.32 2.70
N ASP A 151 1.46 5.57 2.29
CA ASP A 151 1.74 6.01 0.92
C ASP A 151 3.24 5.78 0.59
N THR A 152 3.52 5.22 -0.59
CA THR A 152 4.89 4.90 -1.02
C THR A 152 5.50 6.00 -1.88
N PHE A 153 6.84 6.03 -1.92
CA PHE A 153 7.60 6.99 -2.72
C PHE A 153 8.96 6.41 -3.16
N PRO A 154 9.54 6.88 -4.28
CA PRO A 154 10.90 6.52 -4.68
C PRO A 154 11.96 6.95 -3.67
N VAL A 155 12.80 6.01 -3.22
CA VAL A 155 14.03 6.29 -2.46
C VAL A 155 15.24 6.35 -3.39
N GLY A 156 16.34 6.97 -2.96
CA GLY A 156 17.57 7.07 -3.76
C GLY A 156 17.55 8.17 -4.83
N CYS A 157 16.50 9.00 -4.85
CA CYS A 157 16.42 10.27 -5.59
C CYS A 157 15.73 11.33 -4.73
N LYS A 158 15.71 12.58 -5.19
CA LYS A 158 15.11 13.68 -4.44
C LYS A 158 13.61 13.43 -4.19
N HIS A 159 13.20 13.57 -2.93
CA HIS A 159 11.80 13.49 -2.51
C HIS A 159 10.97 14.63 -3.14
N SER A 160 9.79 14.29 -3.65
CA SER A 160 8.83 15.23 -4.22
C SER A 160 8.08 15.98 -3.11
N ASP A 161 7.73 17.25 -3.35
CA ASP A 161 6.84 18.04 -2.47
C ASP A 161 5.37 17.62 -2.58
N LYS A 162 5.06 16.65 -3.45
CA LYS A 162 3.74 16.01 -3.59
C LYS A 162 3.54 14.79 -2.71
N ILE A 163 4.59 14.29 -2.05
CA ILE A 163 4.44 13.25 -1.04
C ILE A 163 3.74 13.89 0.16
N VAL A 164 2.86 13.15 0.83
CA VAL A 164 2.20 13.58 2.07
C VAL A 164 3.25 14.00 3.12
N TYR A 165 2.97 15.04 3.91
CA TYR A 165 3.90 15.59 4.92
C TYR A 165 5.37 15.68 4.46
N PRO A 166 5.65 16.35 3.33
CA PRO A 166 6.99 16.36 2.74
C PRO A 166 8.01 17.11 3.63
N GLU A 167 7.55 17.95 4.56
CA GLU A 167 8.39 18.62 5.55
C GLU A 167 9.15 17.66 6.47
N PHE A 168 8.70 16.42 6.64
CA PHE A 168 9.39 15.43 7.47
C PHE A 168 10.64 14.85 6.82
N PHE A 169 10.80 14.99 5.50
CA PHE A 169 12.05 14.61 4.82
C PHE A 169 13.25 15.43 5.27
N GLN A 170 13.08 16.55 5.99
CA GLN A 170 14.18 17.26 6.64
C GLN A 170 14.93 16.41 7.68
N TYR A 171 14.30 15.35 8.21
CA TYR A 171 14.89 14.41 9.16
C TYR A 171 15.50 13.17 8.50
N ASN A 172 15.25 12.97 7.20
CA ASN A 172 15.81 11.84 6.45
C ASN A 172 17.28 12.11 6.09
N ALA A 173 18.17 11.18 6.39
CA ALA A 173 19.59 11.30 6.06
C ALA A 173 19.85 11.46 4.54
N ASP A 174 19.05 10.79 3.70
CA ASP A 174 19.20 10.82 2.24
C ASP A 174 18.86 12.19 1.65
N SER A 175 18.03 13.00 2.33
CA SER A 175 17.68 14.36 1.90
C SER A 175 18.86 15.34 1.94
N THR A 176 19.99 14.97 2.55
CA THR A 176 21.22 15.76 2.52
C THR A 176 22.38 15.04 1.85
N ASP A 177 22.21 13.78 1.46
CA ASP A 177 23.23 13.01 0.76
C ASP A 177 23.28 13.40 -0.73
N SER A 178 24.44 13.85 -1.20
CA SER A 178 24.67 14.23 -2.60
C SER A 178 24.38 13.12 -3.63
N ARG A 179 24.40 11.85 -3.22
CA ARG A 179 24.06 10.70 -4.06
C ARG A 179 22.57 10.60 -4.34
N TYR A 180 21.73 11.03 -3.39
CA TYR A 180 20.28 10.80 -3.41
C TYR A 180 19.49 12.10 -3.55
N ASN A 181 19.96 13.23 -3.04
CA ASN A 181 19.24 14.52 -3.08
C ASN A 181 19.39 15.28 -4.42
N THR A 182 19.45 14.56 -5.54
CA THR A 182 19.34 15.15 -6.88
C THR A 182 18.11 14.61 -7.59
N LYS A 183 17.66 15.27 -8.67
CA LYS A 183 16.46 14.87 -9.41
C LYS A 183 16.44 13.37 -9.73
N TYR A 184 17.57 12.82 -10.16
CA TYR A 184 17.66 11.40 -10.51
C TYR A 184 18.36 10.55 -9.45
N GLY A 185 19.20 11.16 -8.59
CA GLY A 185 19.98 10.44 -7.59
C GLY A 185 20.76 9.29 -8.23
N VAL A 186 20.44 8.05 -7.84
CA VAL A 186 21.06 6.82 -8.40
C VAL A 186 20.45 6.35 -9.72
N TYR A 187 19.34 6.94 -10.18
CA TYR A 187 18.61 6.53 -11.37
C TYR A 187 19.05 7.26 -12.62
N SER A 188 18.67 6.72 -13.77
CA SER A 188 18.76 7.40 -15.07
C SER A 188 17.40 7.99 -15.46
N PRO A 189 17.36 9.05 -16.30
CA PRO A 189 16.10 9.59 -16.80
C PRO A 189 15.25 8.52 -17.47
N ASN A 190 13.96 8.47 -17.16
CA ASN A 190 12.98 7.55 -17.74
C ASN A 190 13.46 6.08 -17.71
N CYS A 191 14.10 5.67 -16.61
CA CYS A 191 14.61 4.31 -16.46
C CYS A 191 13.50 3.26 -16.32
N GLY A 192 12.27 3.69 -16.09
CA GLY A 192 11.12 2.85 -15.82
C GLY A 192 11.06 2.47 -14.34
N LEU A 193 9.86 2.50 -13.75
CA LEU A 193 9.65 2.24 -12.31
C LEU A 193 10.05 0.83 -11.90
N ARG A 194 10.15 -0.12 -12.84
CA ARG A 194 10.74 -1.44 -12.60
C ARG A 194 12.18 -1.39 -12.08
N ASN A 195 12.91 -0.32 -12.39
CA ASN A 195 14.30 -0.07 -11.98
C ASN A 195 14.41 0.92 -10.81
N VAL A 196 13.28 1.38 -10.26
CA VAL A 196 13.22 2.30 -9.14
C VAL A 196 12.95 1.53 -7.85
N HIS A 197 13.69 1.87 -6.80
CA HIS A 197 13.40 1.37 -5.45
C HIS A 197 12.37 2.29 -4.81
N MET A 198 11.21 1.72 -4.50
CA MET A 198 10.18 2.38 -3.69
C MET A 198 10.50 2.19 -2.20
N SER A 199 10.02 3.10 -1.35
CA SER A 199 9.95 2.91 0.10
C SER A 199 9.39 1.52 0.41
N TRP A 200 10.03 0.80 1.34
CA TRP A 200 9.69 -0.59 1.63
C TRP A 200 8.33 -0.69 2.31
N GLY A 201 7.52 -1.66 1.88
CA GLY A 201 6.18 -1.89 2.42
C GLY A 201 5.46 -3.06 1.76
N HIS A 202 4.17 -3.17 2.06
CA HIS A 202 3.28 -4.24 1.61
C HIS A 202 3.21 -4.36 0.08
N ASP A 203 3.17 -3.24 -0.68
CA ASP A 203 3.14 -3.22 -2.14
C ASP A 203 4.25 -4.06 -2.80
N GLU A 204 5.52 -3.71 -2.52
CA GLU A 204 6.66 -4.37 -3.16
C GLU A 204 6.76 -5.84 -2.70
N TYR A 205 6.47 -6.10 -1.43
CA TYR A 205 6.54 -7.46 -0.89
C TYR A 205 5.50 -8.38 -1.53
N VAL A 206 4.24 -7.96 -1.62
CA VAL A 206 3.19 -8.77 -2.26
C VAL A 206 3.39 -8.88 -3.77
N TYR A 207 3.85 -7.80 -4.43
CA TYR A 207 4.23 -7.85 -5.84
C TYR A 207 5.28 -8.95 -6.10
N GLN A 208 6.36 -8.97 -5.30
CA GLN A 208 7.43 -9.95 -5.47
C GLN A 208 6.96 -11.38 -5.20
N MET A 209 6.02 -11.56 -4.27
CA MET A 209 5.41 -12.85 -3.96
C MET A 209 4.54 -13.34 -5.13
N MET A 210 3.79 -12.44 -5.77
CA MET A 210 2.78 -12.78 -6.78
C MET A 210 3.28 -12.70 -8.22
N LYS A 211 4.51 -12.25 -8.47
CA LYS A 211 5.06 -11.98 -9.82
C LYS A 211 4.97 -13.12 -10.82
N ASP A 212 4.97 -14.36 -10.35
CA ASP A 212 4.90 -15.57 -11.18
C ASP A 212 3.47 -16.13 -11.30
N HIS A 213 2.47 -15.46 -10.71
CA HIS A 213 1.10 -15.94 -10.56
C HIS A 213 0.02 -15.03 -11.19
N LEU A 214 0.29 -13.73 -11.29
CA LEU A 214 -0.65 -12.75 -11.84
C LEU A 214 -0.16 -12.18 -13.17
N PRO A 215 -1.07 -11.73 -14.05
CA PRO A 215 -0.68 -10.96 -15.23
C PRO A 215 -0.09 -9.61 -14.81
N GLU A 216 0.71 -9.01 -15.71
CA GLU A 216 1.46 -7.78 -15.43
C GLU A 216 0.59 -6.61 -14.96
N GLN A 217 -0.62 -6.47 -15.49
CA GLN A 217 -1.59 -5.47 -15.05
C GLN A 217 -1.96 -5.66 -13.57
N GLY A 218 -2.21 -6.91 -13.17
CA GLY A 218 -2.38 -7.36 -11.78
C GLY A 218 -1.24 -6.88 -10.89
N LEU A 219 -0.02 -7.18 -11.36
CA LEU A 219 1.22 -6.89 -10.65
C LEU A 219 1.50 -5.38 -10.51
N TYR A 220 1.18 -4.57 -11.52
CA TYR A 220 1.34 -3.11 -11.42
C TYR A 220 0.35 -2.50 -10.42
N MET A 221 -0.89 -2.99 -10.36
CA MET A 221 -1.84 -2.58 -9.32
C MET A 221 -1.29 -2.93 -7.94
N LEU A 222 -0.84 -4.17 -7.72
CA LEU A 222 -0.24 -4.56 -6.43
C LEU A 222 0.96 -3.68 -6.05
N ARG A 223 1.87 -3.43 -6.99
CA ARG A 223 3.17 -2.80 -6.70
C ARG A 223 3.10 -1.29 -6.47
N TYR A 224 2.07 -0.63 -6.98
CA TYR A 224 2.00 0.84 -7.02
C TYR A 224 0.67 1.43 -6.53
N HIS A 225 -0.23 0.63 -5.94
CA HIS A 225 -1.51 1.14 -5.41
C HIS A 225 -1.34 2.10 -4.23
N SER A 226 -0.23 2.04 -3.50
CA SER A 226 0.10 3.01 -2.47
C SER A 226 0.91 4.21 -2.99
N PHE A 227 1.25 4.28 -4.29
CA PHE A 227 2.10 5.34 -4.85
C PHE A 227 1.31 6.62 -5.18
N TYR A 228 0.61 7.17 -4.18
CA TYR A 228 -0.32 8.30 -4.34
C TYR A 228 0.32 9.56 -4.93
N ALA A 229 1.60 9.82 -4.61
CA ALA A 229 2.35 10.92 -5.20
C ALA A 229 2.43 10.81 -6.73
N GLN A 230 2.37 9.60 -7.31
CA GLN A 230 2.21 9.41 -8.73
C GLN A 230 0.72 9.40 -9.11
N HIS A 231 -0.05 8.37 -8.74
CA HIS A 231 -1.35 8.11 -9.39
C HIS A 231 -2.46 9.10 -9.01
N ARG A 232 -2.19 10.03 -8.08
CA ARG A 232 -3.07 11.17 -7.79
C ARG A 232 -2.44 12.52 -8.12
N GLU A 233 -1.16 12.70 -7.83
CA GLU A 233 -0.49 14.00 -7.94
C GLU A 233 0.43 14.15 -9.17
N HIS A 234 0.58 13.08 -9.96
CA HIS A 234 1.40 13.00 -11.18
C HIS A 234 2.87 13.40 -10.95
N ALA A 235 3.42 13.16 -9.77
CA ALA A 235 4.85 13.30 -9.53
C ALA A 235 5.66 12.17 -10.19
N TYR A 236 6.98 12.32 -10.23
CA TYR A 236 7.93 11.28 -10.68
C TYR A 236 7.85 10.85 -12.15
N GLU A 237 7.15 11.58 -13.03
CA GLU A 237 7.13 11.31 -14.49
C GLU A 237 8.54 11.20 -15.11
N HIS A 238 9.53 11.88 -14.54
CA HIS A 238 10.91 11.84 -15.01
C HIS A 238 11.63 10.51 -14.76
N LEU A 239 11.06 9.60 -13.96
CA LEU A 239 11.54 8.23 -13.75
C LEU A 239 10.75 7.21 -14.57
N MET A 240 9.52 7.55 -14.96
CA MET A 240 8.62 6.67 -15.69
C MET A 240 9.01 6.57 -17.17
N ASP A 241 8.84 5.39 -17.75
CA ASP A 241 8.91 5.20 -19.21
C ASP A 241 7.52 5.00 -19.83
N GLU A 242 7.46 4.81 -21.15
CA GLU A 242 6.20 4.63 -21.88
C GLU A 242 5.37 3.45 -21.33
N HIS A 243 6.04 2.37 -20.90
CA HIS A 243 5.39 1.21 -20.32
C HIS A 243 4.71 1.54 -19.00
N ASP A 244 5.37 2.29 -18.13
CA ASP A 244 4.74 2.73 -16.86
C ASP A 244 3.50 3.58 -17.13
N HIS A 245 3.56 4.51 -18.09
CA HIS A 245 2.40 5.34 -18.43
C HIS A 245 1.21 4.52 -18.95
N GLU A 246 1.46 3.41 -19.65
CA GLU A 246 0.41 2.48 -20.05
C GLU A 246 -0.14 1.69 -18.86
N MET A 247 0.74 1.19 -17.99
CA MET A 247 0.36 0.36 -16.86
C MET A 247 -0.34 1.12 -15.74
N PHE A 248 -0.03 2.41 -15.55
CA PHE A 248 -0.69 3.25 -14.54
C PHE A 248 -2.19 3.44 -14.81
N LYS A 249 -2.67 3.21 -16.05
CA LYS A 249 -4.12 3.13 -16.32
C LYS A 249 -4.81 2.03 -15.52
N PHE A 250 -4.12 0.94 -15.20
CA PHE A 250 -4.65 -0.14 -14.36
C PHE A 250 -4.56 0.21 -12.87
N VAL A 251 -3.52 0.92 -12.44
CA VAL A 251 -3.42 1.46 -11.08
C VAL A 251 -4.56 2.45 -10.80
N ASP A 252 -4.80 3.37 -11.75
CA ASP A 252 -5.91 4.33 -11.70
C ASP A 252 -7.28 3.64 -11.68
N LEU A 253 -7.43 2.54 -12.43
CA LEU A 253 -8.64 1.72 -12.43
C LEU A 253 -8.86 1.01 -11.09
N PHE A 254 -7.79 0.56 -10.43
CA PHE A 254 -7.85 -0.18 -9.18
C PHE A 254 -8.16 0.71 -7.98
N ASN A 255 -7.54 1.89 -7.91
CA ASN A 255 -7.56 2.76 -6.73
C ASN A 255 -8.97 3.03 -6.17
N PRO A 256 -10.02 3.28 -6.97
CA PRO A 256 -11.37 3.46 -6.45
C PRO A 256 -11.93 2.22 -5.73
N TYR A 257 -11.56 1.00 -6.15
CA TYR A 257 -12.01 -0.23 -5.51
C TYR A 257 -11.37 -0.44 -4.15
N ASP A 258 -10.06 -0.19 -4.04
CA ASP A 258 -9.37 -0.22 -2.74
C ASP A 258 -9.96 0.83 -1.80
N LEU A 259 -10.04 2.07 -2.27
CA LEU A 259 -10.36 3.19 -1.39
C LEU A 259 -11.85 3.29 -1.02
N TYR A 260 -12.77 3.10 -1.97
CA TYR A 260 -14.19 3.46 -1.80
C TYR A 260 -15.14 2.26 -1.71
N SER A 261 -14.64 1.01 -1.75
CA SER A 261 -15.49 -0.18 -1.64
C SER A 261 -15.96 -0.49 -0.21
N LYS A 262 -15.42 0.22 0.79
CA LYS A 262 -15.74 0.04 2.21
C LYS A 262 -17.22 0.19 2.47
N ASN A 263 -17.85 -0.89 2.92
CA ASN A 263 -19.29 -0.97 3.12
C ASN A 263 -19.62 -1.35 4.57
N PRO A 264 -20.58 -0.67 5.23
CA PRO A 264 -21.04 -1.08 6.55
C PRO A 264 -21.71 -2.46 6.57
N ASN A 265 -22.13 -2.99 5.42
CA ASN A 265 -22.61 -4.36 5.27
C ASN A 265 -21.46 -5.26 4.78
N PRO A 266 -20.83 -6.05 5.66
CA PRO A 266 -19.71 -6.91 5.29
C PRO A 266 -20.14 -8.04 4.33
N PRO A 267 -19.28 -8.44 3.37
CA PRO A 267 -19.52 -9.61 2.53
C PRO A 267 -19.76 -10.90 3.34
N ASP A 268 -20.77 -11.69 2.96
CA ASP A 268 -21.03 -13.00 3.59
C ASP A 268 -19.99 -14.04 3.14
N TRP A 269 -18.95 -14.23 3.96
CA TRP A 269 -17.91 -15.20 3.68
C TRP A 269 -18.43 -16.62 3.43
N LYS A 270 -19.49 -17.06 4.13
CA LYS A 270 -19.99 -18.44 3.93
C LYS A 270 -20.56 -18.64 2.53
N ALA A 271 -21.23 -17.62 2.00
CA ALA A 271 -21.77 -17.63 0.65
C ALA A 271 -20.67 -17.48 -0.41
N LEU A 272 -19.65 -16.66 -0.13
CA LEU A 272 -18.58 -16.33 -1.07
C LEU A 272 -17.46 -17.37 -1.12
N LYS A 273 -17.26 -18.12 -0.03
CA LYS A 273 -16.14 -19.05 0.14
C LYS A 273 -15.90 -19.98 -1.06
N PRO A 274 -16.91 -20.68 -1.63
CA PRO A 274 -16.66 -21.59 -2.75
C PRO A 274 -16.06 -20.88 -3.98
N TYR A 275 -16.54 -19.67 -4.29
CA TYR A 275 -16.02 -18.88 -5.42
C TYR A 275 -14.55 -18.51 -5.21
N TYR A 276 -14.20 -18.05 -4.01
CA TYR A 276 -12.84 -17.62 -3.71
C TYR A 276 -11.86 -18.79 -3.56
N GLU A 277 -12.30 -19.93 -3.05
CA GLU A 277 -11.52 -21.18 -3.06
C GLU A 277 -11.16 -21.61 -4.49
N ASP A 278 -12.12 -21.61 -5.41
CA ASP A 278 -11.88 -21.91 -6.83
C ASP A 278 -10.98 -20.87 -7.50
N LEU A 279 -11.20 -19.58 -7.21
CA LEU A 279 -10.40 -18.48 -7.76
C LEU A 279 -8.94 -18.58 -7.33
N VAL A 280 -8.69 -18.77 -6.03
CA VAL A 280 -7.34 -18.91 -5.49
C VAL A 280 -6.67 -20.16 -6.06
N ALA A 281 -7.36 -21.30 -6.11
CA ALA A 281 -6.82 -22.54 -6.64
C ALA A 281 -6.47 -22.47 -8.14
N LYS A 282 -7.11 -21.57 -8.90
CA LYS A 282 -6.80 -21.33 -10.32
C LYS A 282 -5.42 -20.69 -10.52
N TYR A 283 -5.01 -19.80 -9.62
CA TYR A 283 -3.83 -18.93 -9.83
C TYR A 283 -2.66 -19.25 -8.90
N LEU A 284 -2.94 -19.69 -7.67
CA LEU A 284 -1.94 -19.83 -6.62
C LEU A 284 -1.70 -21.30 -6.26
N PRO A 285 -0.48 -21.65 -5.84
CA PRO A 285 -0.24 -22.94 -5.20
C PRO A 285 -1.03 -23.04 -3.88
N PRO A 286 -1.31 -24.25 -3.39
CA PRO A 286 -2.05 -24.43 -2.13
C PRO A 286 -1.32 -23.87 -0.90
N VAL A 287 0.01 -23.71 -1.00
CA VAL A 287 0.90 -23.23 0.06
C VAL A 287 1.80 -22.14 -0.50
N LEU A 288 1.93 -21.04 0.24
CA LEU A 288 2.83 -19.93 -0.05
C LEU A 288 3.96 -19.85 0.98
N LYS A 289 5.08 -19.30 0.53
CA LYS A 289 6.23 -18.97 1.38
C LYS A 289 6.27 -17.46 1.57
N PHE A 290 6.43 -17.06 2.82
CA PHE A 290 6.44 -15.69 3.32
C PHE A 290 7.81 -15.34 3.88
#